data_AF-A0A3L7SY63-F1
#
_entry.id   AF-A0A3L7SY63-F1
#
_cell.length_a   1.000
_cell.length_b   1.000
_cell.length_c   1.000
_cell.angle_alpha   90.00
_cell.angle_beta   90.00
_cell.angle_gamma   90.00
#
_symmetry.space_group_name_H-M   'P 1'
#
loop_
_entity.id
_entity.type
_entity.pdbx_description
1 polymer ?
#
loop_
_entity_poly.entity_id
_entity_poly.type
_entity_poly.pdbx_seq_one_letter_code
_entity_poly.pdbx_strand_id
1 'polypeptide(L)'
;MSKSFFYNCSFEQNAEFDAVKIRELVFSYASQFKQEGRLSSDIEVRKNIFELVGKQTEVDPNLIDALLYSDLESENKLLAIPQTNAQNLMHRYNLSLAQGALLNSMNIVVKLPSSTPPARLRQLTRWLKFQRLLCAVDKNKTDGLTLHIDGPFSLFRTTQKYGFQIALFLPALLLCPEFELEAELLWGKTKKPCKFQITSNDGLVTHYADSGMYRPPENEMFILLFKKRIDEWDISDTISDLDYSDDLLIPDFVLKRKTDQKIVGLEILWNWNTAMVERRIKDMEKLKLQKYVLAVADKGNLGKEKLSQIPKSVYLFKSSPLPQEIEKIINSI
;
A
#
# COMPACT_ATOMS: atom_id res chain seq x y z
N MET A 1 14.19 -3.01 -18.27
CA MET A 1 15.26 -2.44 -17.43
C MET A 1 15.29 -0.90 -17.47
N SER A 2 15.30 -0.25 -18.64
CA SER A 2 15.34 1.22 -18.77
C SER A 2 14.30 1.96 -17.90
N LYS A 3 13.02 1.56 -17.94
CA LYS A 3 11.97 2.15 -17.10
C LYS A 3 12.28 2.04 -15.60
N SER A 4 12.74 0.88 -15.12
CA SER A 4 13.07 0.65 -13.71
C SER A 4 14.25 1.52 -13.24
N PHE A 5 15.20 1.79 -14.13
CA PHE A 5 16.30 2.73 -13.87
C PHE A 5 15.82 4.18 -13.84
N PHE A 6 15.04 4.58 -14.86
CA PHE A 6 14.55 5.95 -15.04
C PHE A 6 13.64 6.41 -13.88
N TYR A 7 12.79 5.52 -13.33
CA TYR A 7 11.95 5.84 -12.16
C TYR A 7 12.71 6.23 -10.89
N ASN A 8 14.00 5.91 -10.80
CA ASN A 8 14.84 6.25 -9.66
C ASN A 8 15.81 7.40 -9.95
N CYS A 9 15.68 8.07 -11.11
CA CYS A 9 16.45 9.24 -11.47
C CYS A 9 15.74 10.53 -11.00
N SER A 10 16.51 11.59 -10.80
CA SER A 10 15.98 12.93 -10.52
C SER A 10 16.09 13.78 -11.78
N PHE A 11 15.02 14.52 -12.09
CA PHE A 11 14.91 15.37 -13.26
C PHE A 11 14.64 16.82 -12.87
N GLU A 12 15.11 17.74 -13.70
CA GLU A 12 14.77 19.15 -13.62
C GLU A 12 13.27 19.30 -13.85
N GLN A 13 12.54 19.85 -12.87
CA GLN A 13 11.14 20.20 -13.00
C GLN A 13 11.02 21.72 -13.07
N ASN A 14 10.86 22.25 -14.27
CA ASN A 14 10.63 23.68 -14.47
C ASN A 14 9.14 24.00 -14.30
N ALA A 15 8.62 23.75 -13.09
CA ALA A 15 7.23 24.03 -12.73
C ALA A 15 6.95 25.52 -12.50
N GLU A 16 7.99 26.35 -12.50
CA GLU A 16 7.91 27.79 -12.26
C GLU A 16 7.30 28.56 -13.43
N PHE A 17 7.38 28.03 -14.65
CA PHE A 17 6.93 28.70 -15.87
C PHE A 17 5.84 27.90 -16.60
N ASP A 18 4.84 28.60 -17.11
CA ASP A 18 3.76 28.00 -17.90
C ASP A 18 4.23 27.75 -19.35
N ALA A 19 4.79 26.56 -19.57
CA ALA A 19 5.28 26.12 -20.89
C ALA A 19 4.18 26.08 -21.96
N VAL A 20 2.91 25.89 -21.58
CA VAL A 20 1.78 25.93 -22.53
C VAL A 20 1.59 27.37 -23.00
N LYS A 21 1.48 28.31 -22.07
CA LYS A 21 1.35 29.74 -22.39
C LYS A 21 2.53 30.27 -23.21
N ILE A 22 3.75 29.89 -22.86
CA ILE A 22 4.96 30.30 -23.62
C ILE A 22 4.88 29.79 -25.06
N ARG A 23 4.53 28.52 -25.29
CA ARG A 23 4.36 27.96 -26.65
C ARG A 23 3.28 28.68 -27.43
N GLU A 24 2.10 28.88 -26.82
CA GLU A 24 1.00 29.58 -27.47
C GLU A 24 1.43 30.95 -27.98
N LEU A 25 2.13 31.72 -27.15
CA LEU A 25 2.62 33.06 -27.51
C LEU A 25 3.70 33.01 -28.59
N VAL A 26 4.70 32.13 -28.47
CA VAL A 26 5.76 31.98 -29.48
C VAL A 26 5.14 31.65 -30.84
N PHE A 27 4.22 30.69 -30.91
CA PHE A 27 3.59 30.31 -32.17
C PHE A 27 2.63 31.37 -32.70
N SER A 28 1.95 32.12 -31.83
CA SER A 28 1.10 33.24 -32.21
C SER A 28 1.92 34.36 -32.88
N TYR A 29 3.02 34.77 -32.25
CA TYR A 29 3.92 35.77 -32.83
C TYR A 29 4.61 35.28 -34.10
N ALA A 30 5.03 34.02 -34.16
CA ALA A 30 5.58 33.44 -35.39
C ALA A 30 4.56 33.44 -36.54
N SER A 31 3.28 33.14 -36.24
CA SER A 31 2.18 33.20 -37.21
C SER A 31 1.94 34.63 -37.70
N GLN A 32 1.96 35.61 -36.80
CA GLN A 32 1.84 37.03 -37.15
C GLN A 32 3.00 37.46 -38.07
N PHE A 33 4.25 37.16 -37.70
CA PHE A 33 5.43 37.48 -38.53
C PHE A 33 5.34 36.81 -39.91
N LYS A 34 4.77 35.61 -40.00
CA LYS A 34 4.53 34.92 -41.27
C LYS A 34 3.51 35.66 -42.14
N GLN A 35 2.40 36.12 -41.56
CA GLN A 35 1.38 36.90 -42.28
C GLN A 35 1.93 38.24 -42.78
N GLU A 36 2.85 38.85 -42.04
CA GLU A 36 3.53 40.09 -42.41
C GLU A 36 4.70 39.88 -43.39
N GLY A 37 5.00 38.64 -43.80
CA GLY A 37 6.13 38.33 -44.69
C GLY A 37 7.51 38.49 -44.05
N ARG A 38 7.57 38.56 -42.71
CA ARG A 38 8.78 38.79 -41.91
C ARG A 38 9.38 37.51 -41.31
N LEU A 39 8.62 36.40 -41.33
CA LEU A 39 9.13 35.13 -40.82
C LEU A 39 10.21 34.58 -41.76
N SER A 40 11.40 34.38 -41.21
CA SER A 40 12.52 33.76 -41.90
C SER A 40 13.27 32.81 -40.95
N SER A 41 14.24 32.08 -41.48
CA SER A 41 15.15 31.26 -40.69
C SER A 41 16.27 32.07 -40.01
N ASP A 42 16.21 33.41 -40.08
CA ASP A 42 17.20 34.29 -39.45
C ASP A 42 17.08 34.21 -37.91
N ILE A 43 18.23 34.08 -37.24
CA ILE A 43 18.33 34.06 -35.79
C ILE A 43 17.74 35.33 -35.16
N GLU A 44 17.83 36.46 -35.86
CA GLU A 44 17.35 37.75 -35.38
C GLU A 44 15.82 37.81 -35.35
N VAL A 45 15.15 37.15 -36.30
CA VAL A 45 13.69 37.03 -36.29
C VAL A 45 13.22 36.21 -35.09
N ARG A 46 13.92 35.12 -34.77
CA ARG A 46 13.64 34.30 -33.58
C ARG A 46 13.84 35.09 -32.28
N LYS A 47 14.94 35.83 -32.15
CA LYS A 47 15.20 36.70 -30.98
C LYS A 47 14.10 37.73 -30.79
N ASN A 48 13.68 38.42 -31.86
CA ASN A 48 12.59 39.39 -31.80
C ASN A 48 11.29 38.77 -31.27
N ILE A 49 10.93 37.57 -31.74
CA ILE A 49 9.76 36.84 -31.24
C ILE A 49 9.93 36.51 -29.76
N PHE A 50 11.10 36.02 -29.34
CA PHE A 50 11.36 35.70 -27.94
C PHE A 50 11.34 36.94 -27.04
N GLU A 51 11.84 38.10 -27.49
CA GLU A 51 11.72 39.35 -26.74
C GLU A 51 10.27 39.78 -26.51
N LEU A 52 9.40 39.60 -27.52
CA LEU A 52 7.97 39.90 -27.40
C LEU A 52 7.29 38.98 -26.39
N VAL A 53 7.60 37.68 -26.44
CA VAL A 53 7.06 36.69 -25.51
C VAL A 53 7.58 36.93 -24.09
N GLY A 54 8.86 37.22 -23.92
CA GLY A 54 9.48 37.50 -22.62
C GLY A 54 8.84 38.70 -21.94
N LYS A 55 8.52 39.76 -22.69
CA LYS A 55 7.77 40.92 -22.18
C LYS A 55 6.37 40.57 -21.67
N GLN A 56 5.69 39.59 -22.26
CA GLN A 56 4.35 39.19 -21.85
C GLN A 56 4.32 38.14 -20.73
N THR A 57 5.41 37.41 -20.55
CA THR A 57 5.52 36.30 -19.60
C THR A 57 6.42 36.62 -18.41
N GLU A 58 7.11 37.76 -18.44
CA GLU A 58 8.17 38.15 -17.47
C GLU A 58 9.33 37.16 -17.41
N VAL A 59 9.50 36.37 -18.48
CA VAL A 59 10.58 35.40 -18.65
C VAL A 59 11.73 36.05 -19.42
N ASP A 60 12.97 35.77 -19.01
CA ASP A 60 14.16 36.15 -19.79
C ASP A 60 14.04 35.57 -21.22
N PRO A 61 14.08 36.39 -22.28
CA PRO A 61 14.01 35.93 -23.66
C PRO A 61 15.01 34.82 -24.02
N ASN A 62 16.16 34.77 -23.34
CA ASN A 62 17.16 33.72 -23.55
C ASN A 62 16.75 32.34 -23.00
N LEU A 63 15.80 32.29 -22.06
CA LEU A 63 15.30 31.05 -21.46
C LEU A 63 14.10 30.47 -22.22
N ILE A 64 13.43 31.26 -23.04
CA ILE A 64 12.17 30.87 -23.72
C ILE A 64 12.33 29.58 -24.51
N ASP A 65 13.46 29.42 -25.21
CA ASP A 65 13.72 28.21 -25.98
C ASP A 65 13.75 26.94 -25.12
N ALA A 66 14.45 27.01 -23.99
CA ALA A 66 14.56 25.90 -23.05
C ALA A 66 13.23 25.62 -22.32
N LEU A 67 12.34 26.62 -22.25
CA LEU A 67 11.06 26.52 -21.55
C LEU A 67 9.90 26.05 -22.43
N LEU A 68 10.00 26.18 -23.76
CA LEU A 68 8.97 25.81 -24.72
C LEU A 68 8.35 24.44 -24.43
N TYR A 69 9.17 23.44 -24.13
CA TYR A 69 8.73 22.06 -23.93
C TYR A 69 9.10 21.51 -22.56
N SER A 70 9.33 22.41 -21.59
CA SER A 70 9.78 22.03 -20.25
C SER A 70 8.73 21.27 -19.42
N ASP A 71 7.49 21.16 -19.92
CA ASP A 71 6.43 20.31 -19.39
C ASP A 71 6.47 18.87 -19.94
N LEU A 72 7.25 18.61 -21.00
CA LEU A 72 7.34 17.28 -21.62
C LEU A 72 8.39 16.42 -20.91
N GLU A 73 8.01 15.21 -20.49
CA GLU A 73 8.93 14.25 -19.87
C GLU A 73 10.18 13.95 -20.72
N SER A 74 10.08 14.05 -22.04
CA SER A 74 11.21 13.83 -22.97
C SER A 74 12.27 14.93 -22.94
N GLU A 75 11.90 16.15 -22.51
CA GLU A 75 12.77 17.33 -22.49
C GLU A 75 13.31 17.61 -21.09
N ASN A 76 12.85 16.86 -20.09
CA ASN A 76 13.34 16.94 -18.72
C ASN A 76 14.82 16.57 -18.66
N LYS A 77 15.65 17.49 -18.14
CA LYS A 77 17.09 17.24 -17.97
C LYS A 77 17.32 16.33 -16.79
N LEU A 78 18.15 15.31 -17.00
CA LEU A 78 18.60 14.40 -15.95
C LEU A 78 19.55 15.13 -14.99
N LEU A 79 19.15 15.29 -13.74
CA LEU A 79 19.97 15.92 -12.69
C LEU A 79 20.81 14.92 -11.93
N ALA A 80 20.24 13.76 -11.63
CA ALA A 80 20.93 12.71 -10.89
C ALA A 80 20.45 11.32 -11.29
N ILE A 81 21.40 10.38 -11.29
CA ILE A 81 21.12 8.95 -11.42
C ILE A 81 21.14 8.29 -10.04
N PRO A 82 20.36 7.22 -9.83
CA PRO A 82 20.40 6.47 -8.58
C PRO A 82 21.78 5.85 -8.38
N GLN A 83 22.29 5.88 -7.15
CA GLN A 83 23.46 5.09 -6.77
C GLN A 83 23.09 3.61 -6.70
N THR A 84 23.24 2.90 -7.81
CA THR A 84 22.95 1.46 -7.91
C THR A 84 23.95 0.79 -8.84
N ASN A 85 24.18 -0.51 -8.66
CA ASN A 85 25.04 -1.32 -9.53
C ASN A 85 24.19 -2.20 -10.45
N ALA A 86 24.83 -2.83 -11.45
CA ALA A 86 24.14 -3.67 -12.43
C ALA A 86 23.36 -4.83 -11.79
N GLN A 87 23.91 -5.44 -10.73
CA GLN A 87 23.27 -6.54 -10.01
C GLN A 87 21.99 -6.08 -9.29
N ASN A 88 22.04 -4.95 -8.58
CA ASN A 88 20.88 -4.36 -7.91
C ASN A 88 19.82 -3.93 -8.91
N LEU A 89 20.21 -3.40 -10.08
CA LEU A 89 19.26 -3.09 -11.15
C LEU A 89 18.56 -4.35 -11.68
N MET A 90 19.30 -5.46 -11.84
CA MET A 90 18.73 -6.74 -12.24
C MET A 90 17.74 -7.27 -11.19
N HIS A 91 18.11 -7.21 -9.91
CA HIS A 91 17.22 -7.57 -8.79
C HIS A 91 15.92 -6.77 -8.79
N ARG A 92 16.02 -5.44 -8.94
CA ARG A 92 14.86 -4.55 -9.04
C ARG A 92 14.00 -4.86 -10.27
N TYR A 93 14.62 -5.19 -11.40
CA TYR A 93 13.92 -5.56 -12.62
C TYR A 93 13.14 -6.87 -12.46
N ASN A 94 13.77 -7.93 -11.95
CA ASN A 94 13.13 -9.23 -11.71
C ASN A 94 11.96 -9.11 -10.74
N LEU A 95 12.15 -8.36 -9.63
CA LEU A 95 11.06 -8.07 -8.70
C LEU A 95 9.92 -7.29 -9.39
N SER A 96 10.25 -6.29 -10.21
CA SER A 96 9.24 -5.51 -10.93
C SER A 96 8.45 -6.37 -11.94
N LEU A 97 9.09 -7.37 -12.56
CA LEU A 97 8.40 -8.33 -13.44
C LEU A 97 7.40 -9.19 -12.66
N ALA A 98 7.82 -9.73 -11.51
CA ALA A 98 6.95 -10.49 -10.63
C ALA A 98 5.77 -9.63 -10.13
N GLN A 99 6.04 -8.41 -9.68
CA GLN A 99 5.02 -7.44 -9.31
C GLN A 99 4.05 -7.13 -10.46
N GLY A 100 4.56 -7.00 -11.69
CA GLY A 100 3.75 -6.80 -12.89
C GLY A 100 2.79 -7.95 -13.17
N ALA A 101 3.21 -9.19 -12.96
CA ALA A 101 2.32 -10.36 -13.07
C ALA A 101 1.19 -10.31 -12.03
N LEU A 102 1.53 -9.93 -10.79
CA LEU A 102 0.58 -9.82 -9.69
C LEU A 102 -0.44 -8.68 -9.84
N LEU A 103 -0.21 -7.68 -10.70
CA LEU A 103 -1.20 -6.62 -10.96
C LEU A 103 -2.55 -7.16 -11.46
N ASN A 104 -2.55 -8.36 -12.06
CA ASN A 104 -3.75 -9.02 -12.57
C ASN A 104 -4.23 -10.19 -11.69
N SER A 105 -3.65 -10.37 -10.49
CA SER A 105 -4.07 -11.44 -9.59
C SER A 105 -5.44 -11.16 -8.96
N MET A 106 -6.24 -12.19 -8.82
CA MET A 106 -7.51 -12.17 -8.08
C MET A 106 -7.39 -12.74 -6.68
N ASN A 107 -6.68 -13.84 -6.50
CA ASN A 107 -6.55 -14.43 -5.18
C ASN A 107 -5.10 -14.80 -4.99
N ILE A 108 -4.61 -14.62 -3.77
CA ILE A 108 -3.28 -15.05 -3.41
C ILE A 108 -3.34 -15.94 -2.18
N VAL A 109 -2.61 -17.03 -2.29
CA VAL A 109 -2.33 -17.94 -1.19
C VAL A 109 -0.84 -17.89 -0.93
N VAL A 110 -0.47 -17.56 0.30
CA VAL A 110 0.92 -17.60 0.74
C VAL A 110 1.08 -18.69 1.79
N LYS A 111 1.99 -19.62 1.59
CA LYS A 111 2.36 -20.61 2.60
C LYS A 111 3.67 -20.22 3.25
N LEU A 112 3.72 -20.36 4.57
CA LEU A 112 4.86 -20.07 5.42
C LEU A 112 5.11 -21.28 6.31
N PRO A 113 6.35 -21.80 6.41
CA PRO A 113 6.62 -22.95 7.25
C PRO A 113 6.43 -22.62 8.73
N SER A 114 6.26 -23.66 9.56
CA SER A 114 6.12 -23.54 11.02
C SER A 114 7.35 -22.92 11.70
N SER A 115 8.52 -22.96 11.03
CA SER A 115 9.76 -22.31 11.44
C SER A 115 9.74 -20.77 11.28
N THR A 116 8.72 -20.20 10.63
CA THR A 116 8.64 -18.76 10.38
C THR A 116 8.64 -17.95 11.69
N PRO A 117 9.61 -17.03 11.90
CA PRO A 117 9.70 -16.28 13.14
C PRO A 117 8.45 -15.42 13.41
N PRO A 118 7.94 -15.34 14.65
CA PRO A 118 6.77 -14.50 14.99
C PRO A 118 6.92 -13.02 14.58
N ALA A 119 8.15 -12.48 14.61
CA ALA A 119 8.43 -11.12 14.16
C ALA A 119 8.14 -10.91 12.66
N ARG A 120 8.40 -11.93 11.82
CA ARG A 120 8.10 -11.91 10.38
C ARG A 120 6.60 -11.90 10.13
N LEU A 121 5.86 -12.77 10.82
CA LEU A 121 4.41 -12.82 10.74
C LEU A 121 3.79 -11.46 11.11
N ARG A 122 4.25 -10.84 12.21
CA ARG A 122 3.82 -9.48 12.59
C ARG A 122 4.16 -8.43 11.54
N GLN A 123 5.33 -8.52 10.92
CA GLN A 123 5.71 -7.59 9.86
C GLN A 123 4.78 -7.74 8.64
N LEU A 124 4.52 -8.97 8.19
CA LEU A 124 3.62 -9.26 7.08
C LEU A 124 2.21 -8.77 7.35
N THR A 125 1.64 -9.04 8.52
CA THR A 125 0.27 -8.66 8.85
C THR A 125 0.09 -7.14 8.88
N ARG A 126 1.08 -6.41 9.40
CA ARG A 126 1.11 -4.95 9.31
C ARG A 126 1.17 -4.46 7.87
N TRP A 127 2.01 -5.06 7.02
CA TRP A 127 2.07 -4.71 5.60
C TRP A 127 0.74 -4.98 4.89
N LEU A 128 0.09 -6.12 5.15
CA LEU A 128 -1.24 -6.42 4.62
C LEU A 128 -2.27 -5.37 5.02
N LYS A 129 -2.32 -5.02 6.31
CA LYS A 129 -3.21 -3.96 6.82
C LYS A 129 -2.89 -2.59 6.21
N PHE A 130 -1.62 -2.23 6.08
CA PHE A 130 -1.18 -0.98 5.44
C PHE A 130 -1.64 -0.91 3.98
N GLN A 131 -1.53 -2.03 3.26
CA GLN A 131 -2.03 -2.17 1.89
C GLN A 131 -3.56 -2.36 1.82
N ARG A 132 -4.28 -2.33 2.95
CA ARG A 132 -5.74 -2.55 3.06
C ARG A 132 -6.20 -3.89 2.49
N LEU A 133 -5.32 -4.88 2.58
CA LEU A 133 -5.60 -6.26 2.23
C LEU A 133 -6.16 -6.99 3.46
N LEU A 134 -7.09 -7.91 3.21
CA LEU A 134 -7.63 -8.80 4.21
C LEU A 134 -6.92 -10.15 4.10
N CYS A 135 -6.76 -10.79 5.25
CA CYS A 135 -6.05 -12.05 5.36
C CYS A 135 -6.83 -12.97 6.29
N ALA A 136 -7.21 -14.13 5.79
CA ALA A 136 -7.60 -15.28 6.60
C ALA A 136 -6.39 -16.21 6.72
N VAL A 137 -6.30 -16.93 7.83
CA VAL A 137 -5.15 -17.79 8.13
C VAL A 137 -5.62 -19.17 8.51
N ASP A 138 -5.17 -20.15 7.74
CA ASP A 138 -5.39 -21.55 8.00
C ASP A 138 -4.08 -22.12 8.55
N LYS A 139 -4.07 -22.59 9.79
CA LYS A 139 -2.88 -23.26 10.34
C LYS A 139 -2.99 -24.75 10.16
N ASN A 140 -1.99 -25.33 9.52
CA ASN A 140 -1.76 -26.75 9.62
C ASN A 140 -0.68 -26.98 10.68
N LYS A 141 -1.01 -27.71 11.76
CA LYS A 141 -0.10 -27.94 12.90
C LYS A 141 1.24 -28.57 12.49
N THR A 142 1.28 -29.27 11.36
CA THR A 142 2.51 -29.90 10.83
C THR A 142 3.22 -29.05 9.77
N ASP A 143 2.47 -28.35 8.90
CA ASP A 143 3.01 -27.74 7.67
C ASP A 143 3.19 -26.21 7.74
N GLY A 144 2.78 -25.57 8.84
CA GLY A 144 2.92 -24.12 9.03
C GLY A 144 1.61 -23.35 8.83
N LEU A 145 1.71 -22.16 8.24
CA LEU A 145 0.62 -21.20 8.09
C LEU A 145 0.31 -20.99 6.60
N THR A 146 -0.97 -21.05 6.25
CA THR A 146 -1.46 -20.64 4.93
C THR A 146 -2.25 -19.35 5.08
N LEU A 147 -1.77 -18.30 4.43
CA LEU A 147 -2.40 -16.99 4.38
C LEU A 147 -3.21 -16.87 3.11
N HIS A 148 -4.53 -16.72 3.25
CA HIS A 148 -5.44 -16.41 2.15
C HIS A 148 -5.62 -14.90 2.09
N ILE A 149 -4.95 -14.28 1.11
CA ILE A 149 -4.88 -12.82 0.97
C ILE A 149 -5.83 -12.36 -0.13
N ASP A 150 -6.68 -11.41 0.20
CA ASP A 150 -7.70 -10.92 -0.70
C ASP A 150 -8.04 -9.43 -0.45
N GLY A 151 -8.66 -8.80 -1.44
CA GLY A 151 -9.16 -7.43 -1.33
C GLY A 151 -10.55 -7.36 -0.68
N PRO A 152 -10.91 -6.23 -0.06
CA PRO A 152 -12.21 -6.05 0.60
C PRO A 152 -13.43 -6.11 -0.36
N PHE A 153 -13.20 -6.04 -1.68
CA PHE A 153 -14.23 -6.07 -2.71
C PHE A 153 -14.28 -7.37 -3.53
N SER A 154 -13.53 -8.39 -3.17
CA SER A 154 -13.38 -9.61 -3.98
C SER A 154 -14.69 -10.37 -4.24
N LEU A 155 -15.63 -10.33 -3.27
CA LEU A 155 -17.00 -10.84 -3.45
C LEU A 155 -17.77 -10.16 -4.60
N PHE A 156 -17.40 -8.94 -4.94
CA PHE A 156 -17.97 -8.19 -6.06
C PHE A 156 -17.05 -8.34 -7.28
N ARG A 157 -17.14 -9.49 -7.96
CA ARG A 157 -16.69 -9.73 -9.35
C ARG A 157 -15.35 -9.07 -9.75
N THR A 158 -14.28 -9.87 -9.79
CA THR A 158 -13.10 -9.68 -10.69
C THR A 158 -12.65 -8.23 -10.87
N THR A 159 -12.58 -7.46 -9.78
CA THR A 159 -12.03 -6.12 -9.85
C THR A 159 -10.52 -6.27 -9.70
N GLN A 160 -9.76 -5.92 -10.74
CA GLN A 160 -8.29 -5.76 -10.71
C GLN A 160 -7.81 -4.71 -9.68
N LYS A 161 -8.69 -4.28 -8.76
CA LYS A 161 -8.52 -3.14 -7.86
C LYS A 161 -7.47 -3.35 -6.79
N TYR A 162 -7.08 -4.59 -6.49
CA TYR A 162 -6.12 -4.90 -5.43
C TYR A 162 -4.82 -5.59 -5.91
N GLY A 163 -4.71 -5.91 -7.20
CA GLY A 163 -3.46 -6.46 -7.76
C GLY A 163 -2.27 -5.53 -7.54
N PHE A 164 -2.50 -4.21 -7.53
CA PHE A 164 -1.48 -3.22 -7.18
C PHE A 164 -1.03 -3.32 -5.72
N GLN A 165 -1.98 -3.38 -4.77
CA GLN A 165 -1.71 -3.53 -3.33
C GLN A 165 -0.98 -4.84 -3.03
N ILE A 166 -1.39 -5.91 -3.69
CA ILE A 166 -0.72 -7.21 -3.67
C ILE A 166 0.72 -7.10 -4.19
N ALA A 167 0.92 -6.42 -5.32
CA ALA A 167 2.25 -6.26 -5.90
C ALA A 167 3.16 -5.47 -4.94
N LEU A 168 2.61 -4.49 -4.22
CA LEU A 168 3.32 -3.75 -3.17
C LEU A 168 3.58 -4.57 -1.90
N PHE A 169 2.83 -5.66 -1.67
CA PHE A 169 3.06 -6.60 -0.57
C PHE A 169 4.21 -7.58 -0.85
N LEU A 170 4.41 -8.01 -2.10
CA LEU A 170 5.44 -8.99 -2.45
C LEU A 170 6.84 -8.69 -1.86
N PRO A 171 7.38 -7.45 -1.90
CA PRO A 171 8.69 -7.17 -1.30
C PRO A 171 8.76 -7.43 0.21
N ALA A 172 7.63 -7.30 0.93
CA ALA A 172 7.56 -7.66 2.34
C ALA A 172 7.56 -9.18 2.55
N LEU A 173 6.91 -9.94 1.66
CA LEU A 173 6.95 -11.40 1.68
C LEU A 173 8.37 -11.94 1.50
N LEU A 174 9.14 -11.34 0.60
CA LEU A 174 10.53 -11.71 0.32
C LEU A 174 11.49 -11.53 1.52
N LEU A 175 11.06 -10.88 2.62
CA LEU A 175 11.82 -10.85 3.88
C LEU A 175 11.70 -12.15 4.69
N CYS A 176 10.75 -13.02 4.34
CA CYS A 176 10.62 -14.34 4.94
C CYS A 176 11.69 -15.27 4.37
N PRO A 177 12.45 -15.99 5.21
CA PRO A 177 13.49 -16.91 4.73
C PRO A 177 12.95 -17.99 3.80
N GLU A 178 11.74 -18.47 4.08
CA GLU A 178 11.06 -19.52 3.34
C GLU A 178 9.59 -19.12 3.13
N PHE A 179 9.11 -19.26 1.90
CA PHE A 179 7.70 -19.05 1.54
C PHE A 179 7.36 -19.71 0.21
N GLU A 180 6.07 -19.95 0.01
CA GLU A 180 5.45 -20.19 -1.30
C GLU A 180 4.34 -19.17 -1.51
N LEU A 181 4.25 -18.58 -2.70
CA LEU A 181 3.17 -17.72 -3.12
C LEU A 181 2.54 -18.34 -4.36
N GLU A 182 1.23 -18.54 -4.33
CA GLU A 182 0.42 -18.90 -5.49
C GLU A 182 -0.62 -17.80 -5.74
N ALA A 183 -0.71 -17.34 -6.98
CA ALA A 183 -1.68 -16.35 -7.42
C ALA A 183 -2.50 -16.87 -8.59
N GLU A 184 -3.81 -16.72 -8.51
CA GLU A 184 -4.72 -16.92 -9.64
C GLU A 184 -4.86 -15.61 -10.43
N LEU A 185 -4.63 -15.64 -11.75
CA LEU A 185 -4.69 -14.45 -12.59
C LEU A 185 -5.36 -14.71 -13.94
N LEU A 186 -5.77 -13.64 -14.61
CA LEU A 186 -6.25 -13.68 -15.99
C LEU A 186 -5.18 -13.11 -16.92
N TRP A 187 -4.65 -13.95 -17.81
CA TRP A 187 -3.55 -13.60 -18.69
C TRP A 187 -4.01 -13.22 -20.10
N GLY A 188 -3.35 -12.20 -20.66
CA GLY A 188 -3.52 -11.76 -22.05
C GLY A 188 -4.87 -11.08 -22.34
N LYS A 189 -5.06 -10.69 -23.60
CA LYS A 189 -6.25 -9.98 -24.07
C LYS A 189 -7.55 -10.80 -23.88
N THR A 190 -7.45 -12.12 -23.98
CA THR A 190 -8.58 -13.05 -23.82
C THR A 190 -8.87 -13.41 -22.37
N LYS A 191 -8.11 -12.86 -21.40
CA LYS A 191 -8.30 -13.08 -19.97
C LYS A 191 -8.33 -14.57 -19.59
N LYS A 192 -7.36 -15.35 -20.08
CA LYS A 192 -7.29 -16.79 -19.79
C LYS A 192 -6.87 -17.03 -18.33
N PRO A 193 -7.61 -17.82 -17.54
CA PRO A 193 -7.18 -18.20 -16.19
C PRO A 193 -5.82 -18.90 -16.22
N CYS A 194 -4.90 -18.44 -15.38
CA CYS A 194 -3.55 -18.98 -15.21
C CYS A 194 -3.16 -18.93 -13.73
N LYS A 195 -2.20 -19.77 -13.34
CA LYS A 195 -1.57 -19.73 -12.03
C LYS A 195 -0.17 -19.16 -12.15
N PHE A 196 0.21 -18.34 -11.19
CA PHE A 196 1.55 -17.78 -11.05
C PHE A 196 2.08 -18.17 -9.68
N GLN A 197 3.27 -18.77 -9.65
CA GLN A 197 3.88 -19.28 -8.44
C GLN A 197 5.26 -18.67 -8.25
N ILE A 198 5.57 -18.30 -7.02
CA ILE A 198 6.90 -17.85 -6.59
C ILE A 198 7.23 -18.57 -5.29
N THR A 199 8.47 -19.02 -5.14
CA THR A 199 9.03 -19.57 -3.91
C THR A 199 10.27 -18.78 -3.47
N SER A 200 10.68 -18.98 -2.23
CA SER A 200 11.96 -18.46 -1.72
C SER A 200 13.19 -18.88 -2.55
N ASN A 201 13.11 -19.94 -3.36
CA ASN A 201 14.20 -20.42 -4.20
C ASN A 201 14.34 -19.68 -5.55
N ASP A 202 13.38 -18.84 -5.93
CA ASP A 202 13.40 -18.13 -7.22
C ASP A 202 14.40 -16.96 -7.27
N GLY A 203 15.08 -16.67 -6.17
CA GLY A 203 16.15 -15.67 -6.11
C GLY A 203 15.68 -14.22 -6.26
N LEU A 204 14.38 -13.94 -6.02
CA LEU A 204 13.88 -12.58 -5.98
C LEU A 204 14.40 -11.85 -4.74
N VAL A 205 14.98 -10.67 -4.95
CA VAL A 205 15.58 -9.86 -3.88
C VAL A 205 14.71 -8.66 -3.55
N THR A 206 14.38 -8.53 -2.27
CA THR A 206 13.63 -7.38 -1.78
C THR A 206 14.49 -6.11 -1.71
N HIS A 207 13.82 -4.97 -1.83
CA HIS A 207 14.38 -3.65 -1.61
C HIS A 207 13.83 -3.00 -0.33
N TYR A 208 12.93 -3.69 0.38
CA TYR A 208 12.40 -3.21 1.64
C TYR A 208 13.42 -3.47 2.75
N ALA A 209 13.58 -2.49 3.62
CA ALA A 209 14.35 -2.68 4.84
C ALA A 209 13.64 -3.65 5.77
N ASP A 210 14.43 -4.44 6.48
CA ASP A 210 13.92 -5.30 7.54
C ASP A 210 13.52 -4.47 8.77
N SER A 211 12.23 -4.24 8.91
CA SER A 211 11.61 -3.59 10.07
C SER A 211 10.95 -4.58 11.04
N GLY A 212 11.42 -5.84 11.09
CA GLY A 212 10.81 -6.91 11.90
C GLY A 212 10.66 -6.58 13.39
N MET A 213 11.50 -5.69 13.91
CA MET A 213 11.45 -5.19 15.30
C MET A 213 10.71 -3.86 15.46
N TYR A 214 10.40 -3.16 14.36
CA TYR A 214 9.69 -1.89 14.42
C TYR A 214 8.30 -2.10 15.03
N ARG A 215 8.00 -1.37 16.09
CA ARG A 215 6.65 -1.25 16.66
C ARG A 215 6.14 0.16 16.39
N PRO A 216 4.93 0.33 15.82
CA PRO A 216 4.33 1.64 15.71
C PRO A 216 4.24 2.30 17.09
N PRO A 217 4.71 3.56 17.27
CA PRO A 217 4.64 4.25 18.55
C PRO A 217 3.23 4.28 19.13
N GLU A 218 2.21 4.36 18.28
CA GLU A 218 0.79 4.34 18.67
C GLU A 218 0.41 3.03 19.38
N ASN A 219 0.96 1.91 18.94
CA ASN A 219 0.70 0.60 19.57
C ASN A 219 1.35 0.53 20.96
N GLU A 220 2.57 1.03 21.10
CA GLU A 220 3.26 1.08 22.40
C GLU A 220 2.54 1.99 23.38
N MET A 221 2.15 3.19 22.92
CA MET A 221 1.36 4.13 23.72
C MET A 221 0.02 3.52 24.15
N PHE A 222 -0.65 2.79 23.25
CA PHE A 222 -1.91 2.12 23.57
C PHE A 222 -1.73 1.01 24.62
N ILE A 223 -0.68 0.18 24.51
CA ILE A 223 -0.34 -0.84 25.51
C ILE A 223 -0.11 -0.20 26.88
N LEU A 224 0.69 0.87 26.94
CA LEU A 224 0.98 1.59 28.18
C LEU A 224 -0.30 2.19 28.79
N LEU A 225 -1.13 2.82 27.96
CA LEU A 225 -2.40 3.40 28.40
C LEU A 225 -3.37 2.33 28.93
N PHE A 226 -3.43 1.19 28.26
CA PHE A 226 -4.28 0.06 28.65
C PHE A 226 -3.84 -0.50 30.00
N LYS A 227 -2.55 -0.82 30.17
CA LYS A 227 -1.99 -1.33 31.44
C LYS A 227 -2.14 -0.37 32.61
N LYS A 228 -2.14 0.94 32.35
CA LYS A 228 -2.36 1.95 33.41
C LYS A 228 -3.80 2.01 33.89
N ARG A 229 -4.76 1.59 33.07
CA ARG A 229 -6.20 1.78 33.31
C ARG A 229 -6.93 0.49 33.65
N ILE A 230 -6.42 -0.65 33.18
CA ILE A 230 -7.08 -1.95 33.25
C ILE A 230 -6.15 -2.93 33.96
N ASP A 231 -6.55 -3.37 35.15
CA ASP A 231 -5.74 -4.30 35.97
C ASP A 231 -6.09 -5.77 35.74
N GLU A 232 -7.33 -6.08 35.36
CA GLU A 232 -7.83 -7.47 35.24
C GLU A 232 -7.30 -8.20 34.00
N TRP A 233 -6.85 -7.43 32.99
CA TRP A 233 -6.44 -7.94 31.69
C TRP A 233 -4.99 -7.53 31.39
N ASP A 234 -4.17 -8.50 30.99
CA ASP A 234 -2.90 -8.23 30.33
C ASP A 234 -3.11 -7.98 28.84
N ILE A 235 -2.25 -7.15 28.26
CA ILE A 235 -2.22 -6.85 26.82
C ILE A 235 -0.81 -7.10 26.26
N SER A 236 -0.75 -7.79 25.13
CA SER A 236 0.46 -7.98 24.33
C SER A 236 0.17 -7.71 22.85
N ASP A 237 1.18 -7.32 22.08
CA ASP A 237 1.14 -7.33 20.61
C ASP A 237 1.75 -8.64 20.05
N THR A 238 1.90 -9.64 20.92
CA THR A 238 2.55 -10.90 20.63
C THR A 238 1.52 -11.92 20.23
N ILE A 239 1.38 -12.07 18.91
CA ILE A 239 0.34 -12.91 18.31
C ILE A 239 0.59 -14.40 18.58
N SER A 240 1.80 -14.82 19.01
CA SER A 240 2.09 -16.24 19.32
C SER A 240 1.25 -16.81 20.47
N ASP A 241 0.63 -15.94 21.28
CA ASP A 241 -0.21 -16.35 22.40
C ASP A 241 -1.62 -16.84 21.96
N LEU A 242 -1.98 -16.65 20.69
CA LEU A 242 -3.23 -17.18 20.14
C LEU A 242 -3.08 -18.66 19.76
N ASP A 243 -4.06 -19.47 20.15
CA ASP A 243 -4.19 -20.82 19.60
C ASP A 243 -4.79 -20.71 18.20
N TYR A 244 -3.93 -20.85 17.20
CA TYR A 244 -4.26 -20.74 15.78
C TYR A 244 -4.87 -22.04 15.23
N SER A 245 -5.65 -22.78 16.01
CA SER A 245 -6.07 -24.14 15.61
C SER A 245 -7.04 -24.19 14.41
N ASP A 246 -7.66 -23.07 14.05
CA ASP A 246 -8.73 -22.95 13.05
C ASP A 246 -8.53 -21.67 12.20
N ASP A 247 -9.26 -21.56 11.08
CA ASP A 247 -9.35 -20.35 10.23
C ASP A 247 -9.47 -19.09 11.12
N LEU A 248 -8.39 -18.31 11.23
CA LEU A 248 -8.28 -17.21 12.20
C LEU A 248 -8.02 -15.87 11.50
N LEU A 249 -8.56 -14.80 12.09
CA LEU A 249 -8.16 -13.43 11.80
C LEU A 249 -6.99 -13.03 12.69
N ILE A 250 -5.95 -12.43 12.13
CA ILE A 250 -4.80 -11.97 12.91
C ILE A 250 -5.08 -10.60 13.57
N PRO A 251 -5.22 -10.52 14.91
CA PRO A 251 -5.41 -9.25 15.60
C PRO A 251 -4.10 -8.46 15.72
N ASP A 252 -4.21 -7.20 16.13
CA ASP A 252 -3.05 -6.36 16.47
C ASP A 252 -2.56 -6.63 17.89
N PHE A 253 -3.48 -6.96 18.79
CA PHE A 253 -3.20 -7.25 20.20
C PHE A 253 -3.91 -8.51 20.67
N VAL A 254 -3.32 -9.14 21.67
CA VAL A 254 -3.89 -10.25 22.43
C VAL A 254 -4.11 -9.77 23.85
N LEU A 255 -5.35 -9.92 24.32
CA LEU A 255 -5.78 -9.60 25.67
C LEU A 255 -5.94 -10.90 26.45
N LYS A 256 -5.34 -10.99 27.64
CA LYS A 256 -5.39 -12.18 28.48
C LYS A 256 -5.91 -11.82 29.86
N ARG A 257 -7.04 -12.40 30.25
CA ARG A 257 -7.61 -12.17 31.58
C ARG A 257 -6.78 -12.90 32.63
N LYS A 258 -6.39 -12.21 33.69
CA LYS A 258 -5.48 -12.77 34.71
C LYS A 258 -6.11 -13.92 35.49
N THR A 259 -7.42 -13.85 35.77
CA THR A 259 -8.12 -14.79 36.65
C THR A 259 -8.32 -16.19 36.05
N ASP A 260 -8.74 -16.28 34.79
CA ASP A 260 -9.10 -17.54 34.13
C ASP A 260 -8.35 -17.78 32.81
N GLN A 261 -7.38 -16.92 32.51
CA GLN A 261 -6.56 -16.99 31.29
C GLN A 261 -7.39 -16.91 30.00
N LYS A 262 -8.60 -16.35 30.02
CA LYS A 262 -9.39 -16.08 28.82
C LYS A 262 -8.60 -15.19 27.86
N ILE A 263 -8.49 -15.62 26.61
CA ILE A 263 -7.75 -14.91 25.55
C ILE A 263 -8.76 -14.26 24.60
N VAL A 264 -8.58 -12.99 24.29
CA VAL A 264 -9.38 -12.22 23.32
C VAL A 264 -8.46 -11.49 22.36
N GLY A 265 -8.68 -11.62 21.05
CA GLY A 265 -7.99 -10.84 20.03
C GLY A 265 -8.57 -9.44 19.91
N LEU A 266 -7.73 -8.42 19.76
CA LEU A 266 -8.13 -7.04 19.51
C LEU A 266 -7.45 -6.54 18.22
N GLU A 267 -8.26 -6.16 17.24
CA GLU A 267 -7.79 -5.52 16.01
C GLU A 267 -8.22 -4.06 15.94
N ILE A 268 -7.31 -3.19 15.51
CA ILE A 268 -7.55 -1.75 15.42
C ILE A 268 -7.40 -1.29 13.98
N LEU A 269 -8.51 -0.91 13.35
CA LEU A 269 -8.56 -0.39 12.00
C LEU A 269 -8.53 1.14 12.00
N TRP A 270 -7.32 1.69 11.85
CA TRP A 270 -7.08 3.14 11.73
C TRP A 270 -7.42 3.68 10.34
N ASN A 271 -7.12 2.92 9.29
CA ASN A 271 -7.25 3.35 7.90
C ASN A 271 -8.01 2.30 7.09
N TRP A 272 -9.32 2.47 6.99
CA TRP A 272 -10.24 1.49 6.41
C TRP A 272 -11.15 2.14 5.35
N ASN A 273 -11.86 1.28 4.62
CA ASN A 273 -13.04 1.64 3.83
C ASN A 273 -14.21 0.74 4.25
N THR A 274 -15.44 1.17 3.95
CA THR A 274 -16.65 0.49 4.43
C THR A 274 -16.68 -0.99 4.07
N ALA A 275 -16.24 -1.36 2.86
CA ALA A 275 -16.19 -2.76 2.42
C ALA A 275 -15.21 -3.62 3.25
N MET A 276 -14.08 -3.05 3.68
CA MET A 276 -13.10 -3.73 4.53
C MET A 276 -13.69 -4.06 5.89
N VAL A 277 -14.40 -3.12 6.50
CA VAL A 277 -15.06 -3.31 7.81
C VAL A 277 -16.20 -4.33 7.68
N GLU A 278 -17.05 -4.19 6.66
CA GLU A 278 -18.15 -5.13 6.40
C GLU A 278 -17.66 -6.55 6.16
N ARG A 279 -16.59 -6.71 5.37
CA ARG A 279 -15.98 -8.02 5.13
C ARG A 279 -15.40 -8.59 6.41
N ARG A 280 -14.69 -7.78 7.20
CA ARG A 280 -14.12 -8.22 8.48
C ARG A 280 -15.19 -8.69 9.47
N ILE A 281 -16.32 -7.97 9.55
CA ILE A 281 -17.48 -8.39 10.36
C ILE A 281 -18.03 -9.73 9.88
N LYS A 282 -18.23 -9.90 8.55
CA LYS A 282 -18.67 -11.18 7.98
C LYS A 282 -17.71 -12.32 8.26
N ASP A 283 -16.40 -12.06 8.20
CA ASP A 283 -15.38 -13.06 8.51
C ASP A 283 -15.45 -13.44 9.99
N MET A 284 -15.59 -12.47 10.91
CA MET A 284 -15.81 -12.74 12.35
C MET A 284 -17.05 -13.60 12.61
N GLU A 285 -18.17 -13.33 11.93
CA GLU A 285 -19.40 -14.11 12.02
C GLU A 285 -19.25 -15.53 11.47
N LYS A 286 -18.67 -15.66 10.27
CA LYS A 286 -18.45 -16.95 9.59
C LYS A 286 -17.56 -17.86 10.43
N LEU A 287 -16.48 -17.31 10.97
CA LEU A 287 -15.51 -17.99 11.81
C LEU A 287 -16.01 -18.20 13.24
N LYS A 288 -17.21 -17.69 13.57
CA LYS A 288 -17.82 -17.76 14.92
C LYS A 288 -16.84 -17.31 16.00
N LEU A 289 -16.08 -16.23 15.72
CA LEU A 289 -15.07 -15.73 16.65
C LEU A 289 -15.75 -15.09 17.85
N GLN A 290 -15.97 -15.88 18.89
CA GLN A 290 -16.56 -15.42 20.15
C GLN A 290 -15.59 -14.58 20.99
N LYS A 291 -14.29 -14.60 20.66
CA LYS A 291 -13.21 -13.96 21.43
C LYS A 291 -12.39 -13.00 20.56
N TYR A 292 -13.07 -12.14 19.81
CA TYR A 292 -12.42 -11.16 18.94
C TYR A 292 -13.16 -9.82 18.98
N VAL A 293 -12.41 -8.73 19.15
CA VAL A 293 -12.91 -7.36 19.15
C VAL A 293 -12.30 -6.58 18.00
N LEU A 294 -13.15 -5.87 17.26
CA LEU A 294 -12.75 -5.01 16.16
C LEU A 294 -12.98 -3.54 16.54
N ALA A 295 -11.91 -2.80 16.82
CA ALA A 295 -11.96 -1.36 17.02
C ALA A 295 -11.76 -0.63 15.68
N VAL A 296 -12.67 0.25 15.29
CA VAL A 296 -12.65 0.95 14.01
C VAL A 296 -12.70 2.46 14.23
N ALA A 297 -11.77 3.19 13.60
CA ALA A 297 -11.73 4.65 13.69
C ALA A 297 -12.94 5.26 12.96
N ASP A 298 -13.84 5.95 13.66
CA ASP A 298 -14.99 6.63 13.08
C ASP A 298 -14.55 7.92 12.36
N LYS A 299 -14.38 7.81 11.04
CA LYS A 299 -14.08 8.94 10.14
C LYS A 299 -15.32 9.64 9.60
N GLY A 300 -16.51 9.41 10.17
CA GLY A 300 -17.77 10.01 9.71
C GLY A 300 -18.36 9.40 8.43
N ASN A 301 -17.69 8.40 7.84
CA ASN A 301 -18.11 7.71 6.61
C ASN A 301 -18.84 6.38 6.84
N LEU A 302 -18.85 5.86 8.07
CA LEU A 302 -19.73 4.76 8.46
C LEU A 302 -21.13 5.36 8.61
N GLY A 303 -21.99 5.15 7.61
CA GLY A 303 -23.35 5.69 7.60
C GLY A 303 -24.05 5.39 8.92
N LYS A 304 -24.55 6.44 9.59
CA LYS A 304 -25.22 6.36 10.90
C LYS A 304 -26.37 5.35 10.96
N GLU A 305 -26.94 4.99 9.80
CA GLU A 305 -27.99 3.98 9.68
C GLU A 305 -27.48 2.53 9.76
N LYS A 306 -26.21 2.26 9.44
CA LYS A 306 -25.60 0.92 9.62
C LYS A 306 -25.12 0.67 11.05
N LEU A 307 -25.03 1.71 11.88
CA LEU A 307 -24.57 1.63 13.27
C LEU A 307 -25.51 0.84 14.19
N SER A 308 -26.81 0.77 13.88
CA SER A 308 -27.80 0.04 14.70
C SER A 308 -27.70 -1.49 14.58
N GLN A 309 -26.95 -2.00 13.60
CA GLN A 309 -26.71 -3.43 13.37
C GLN A 309 -25.27 -3.85 13.66
N ILE A 310 -24.46 -2.96 14.25
CA ILE A 310 -23.06 -3.26 14.55
C ILE A 310 -22.99 -4.33 15.66
N PRO A 311 -22.27 -5.44 15.46
CA PRO A 311 -22.11 -6.47 16.48
C PRO A 311 -21.52 -5.90 17.77
N LYS A 312 -21.87 -6.46 18.92
CA LYS A 312 -21.33 -6.06 20.23
C LYS A 312 -19.79 -6.13 20.30
N SER A 313 -19.17 -6.97 19.48
CA SER A 313 -17.73 -7.13 19.35
C SER A 313 -17.03 -6.02 18.55
N VAL A 314 -17.77 -5.03 18.03
CA VAL A 314 -17.20 -3.92 17.24
C VAL A 314 -17.29 -2.61 18.03
N TYR A 315 -16.16 -1.92 18.16
CA TYR A 315 -16.01 -0.66 18.86
C TYR A 315 -15.69 0.47 17.89
N LEU A 316 -16.49 1.53 17.88
CA LEU A 316 -16.20 2.73 17.08
C LEU A 316 -15.58 3.82 17.95
N PHE A 317 -14.43 4.35 17.52
CA PHE A 317 -13.71 5.39 18.26
C PHE A 317 -13.37 6.59 17.36
N LYS A 318 -13.42 7.82 17.88
CA LYS A 318 -13.20 9.02 17.05
C LYS A 318 -11.72 9.29 16.79
N SER A 319 -10.94 9.47 17.86
CA SER A 319 -9.53 9.86 17.79
C SER A 319 -8.59 8.73 18.20
N SER A 320 -8.87 8.13 19.35
CA SER A 320 -8.09 7.01 19.89
C SER A 320 -9.01 6.01 20.59
N PRO A 321 -8.67 4.71 20.56
CA PRO A 321 -9.42 3.68 21.24
C PRO A 321 -9.26 3.81 22.76
N LEU A 322 -10.37 3.82 23.49
CA LEU A 322 -10.37 3.92 24.95
C LEU A 322 -10.29 2.53 25.60
N PRO A 323 -9.31 2.27 26.49
CA PRO A 323 -9.19 0.97 27.17
C PRO A 323 -10.45 0.54 27.91
N GLN A 324 -11.14 1.47 28.59
CA GLN A 324 -12.35 1.16 29.35
C GLN A 324 -13.53 0.72 28.47
N GLU A 325 -13.65 1.24 27.26
CA GLU A 325 -14.70 0.80 26.33
C GLU A 325 -14.39 -0.59 25.77
N ILE A 326 -13.11 -0.88 25.52
CA ILE A 326 -12.67 -2.23 25.13
C ILE A 326 -12.91 -3.22 26.26
N GLU A 327 -12.58 -2.87 27.51
CA GLU A 327 -12.82 -3.71 28.69
C GLU A 327 -14.31 -4.11 28.83
N LYS A 328 -15.22 -3.14 28.68
CA LYS A 328 -16.67 -3.42 28.70
C LYS A 328 -17.06 -4.46 27.65
N ILE A 329 -16.51 -4.35 26.44
CA ILE A 329 -16.82 -5.26 25.33
C ILE A 329 -16.24 -6.65 25.60
N ILE A 330 -14.96 -6.76 25.97
CA ILE A 330 -14.31 -8.06 26.21
C ILE A 330 -14.89 -8.81 27.41
N ASN A 331 -15.50 -8.11 28.37
CA ASN A 331 -16.22 -8.71 29.49
C ASN A 331 -17.65 -9.16 29.11
N SER A 332 -18.19 -8.66 28.00
CA SER A 332 -19.55 -8.98 27.52
C SER A 332 -19.60 -10.15 26.53
N ILE A 333 -18.47 -10.47 25.91
CA ILE A 333 -18.23 -11.67 25.06
C ILE A 333 -17.52 -12.72 25.91
#